data_AF-A0A1W1ZTV8-F1
#
_entry.id   AF-A0A1W1ZTV8-F1
#
_cell.length_a   1.000
_cell.length_b   1.000
_cell.length_c   1.000
_cell.angle_alpha   90.00
_cell.angle_beta   90.00
_cell.angle_gamma   90.00
#
_symmetry.space_group_name_H-M   'P 1'
#
loop_
_entity.id
_entity.type
_entity.pdbx_description
1 polymer ?
#
loop_
_entity_poly.entity_id
_entity_poly.type
_entity_poly.pdbx_seq_one_letter_code
_entity_poly.pdbx_strand_id
1 'polypeptide(L)'
;EEGIDETLTYMDFPTQHWTRIRTNNTMERVNREIKRRTRAIGAFPDGQSALMLVCARLRHVASSSWGMKKYLNMAHLNYLEYTTLDEIAN
;
A
#
# COMPACT_ATOMS: atom_id res chain seq x y z
N GLU A 1 5.14 6.94 -24.69
CA GLU A 1 5.40 8.02 -23.72
C GLU A 1 4.27 8.19 -22.70
N GLU A 2 3.04 7.73 -22.97
CA GLU A 2 2.00 7.60 -21.93
C GLU A 2 2.46 6.70 -20.77
N GLY A 3 2.47 7.20 -19.55
CA GLY A 3 2.82 6.45 -18.34
C GLY A 3 4.09 6.88 -17.61
N ILE A 4 4.94 7.73 -18.22
CA ILE A 4 6.20 8.17 -17.59
C ILE A 4 5.89 9.08 -16.39
N ASP A 5 5.06 10.10 -16.60
CA ASP A 5 4.72 11.08 -15.56
C ASP A 5 4.00 10.42 -14.38
N GLU A 6 3.10 9.47 -14.64
CA GLU A 6 2.41 8.68 -13.61
C GLU A 6 3.37 7.76 -12.84
N THR A 7 4.41 7.24 -13.50
CA THR A 7 5.43 6.40 -12.85
C THR A 7 6.35 7.24 -11.97
N LEU A 8 6.59 8.50 -12.31
CA LEU A 8 7.50 9.39 -11.59
C LEU A 8 6.83 10.22 -10.49
N THR A 9 5.50 10.22 -10.37
CA THR A 9 4.76 10.98 -9.34
C THR A 9 5.22 10.70 -7.90
N TYR A 10 5.81 9.53 -7.62
CA TYR A 10 6.34 9.25 -6.29
C TYR A 10 7.53 10.17 -5.90
N MET A 11 8.17 10.82 -6.88
CA MET A 11 9.30 11.72 -6.67
C MET A 11 8.91 13.02 -5.97
N ASP A 12 7.62 13.38 -5.97
CA ASP A 12 7.08 14.55 -5.26
C ASP A 12 7.08 14.37 -3.73
N PHE A 13 7.32 13.15 -3.26
CA PHE A 13 7.42 12.82 -1.83
C PHE A 13 8.87 12.87 -1.33
N PRO A 14 9.11 12.91 -0.01
CA PRO A 14 10.47 12.81 0.54
C PRO A 14 11.20 11.58 0.02
N THR A 15 12.50 11.72 -0.27
CA THR A 15 13.34 10.62 -0.79
C THR A 15 13.35 9.39 0.11
N GLN A 16 13.17 9.59 1.43
CA GLN A 16 13.03 8.54 2.43
C GLN A 16 11.77 7.67 2.24
N HIS A 17 10.78 8.16 1.48
CA HIS A 17 9.52 7.46 1.19
C HIS A 17 9.53 6.72 -0.16
N TRP A 18 10.40 7.09 -1.10
CA TRP A 18 10.39 6.60 -2.48
C TRP A 18 10.36 5.09 -2.60
N THR A 19 11.25 4.37 -1.90
CA THR A 19 11.32 2.90 -1.95
C THR A 19 10.00 2.23 -1.57
N ARG A 20 9.24 2.83 -0.65
CA ARG A 20 7.97 2.28 -0.16
C ARG A 20 6.81 2.63 -1.09
N ILE A 21 6.81 3.82 -1.69
CA ILE A 21 5.75 4.27 -2.61
C ILE A 21 5.90 3.60 -3.97
N ARG A 22 7.13 3.49 -4.50
CA ARG A 22 7.42 2.91 -5.81
C ARG A 22 7.16 1.40 -5.89
N THR A 23 7.04 0.71 -4.76
CA THR A 23 6.90 -0.76 -4.74
C THR A 23 5.51 -1.19 -4.26
N ASN A 24 4.99 -2.25 -4.87
CA ASN A 24 3.71 -2.87 -4.53
C ASN A 24 3.85 -4.04 -3.52
N ASN A 25 4.99 -4.15 -2.83
CA ASN A 25 5.38 -5.30 -2.00
C ASN A 25 4.28 -5.75 -1.00
N THR A 26 3.63 -4.79 -0.33
CA THR A 26 2.56 -5.07 0.63
C THR A 26 1.35 -5.71 -0.06
N MET A 27 0.96 -5.17 -1.22
CA MET A 27 -0.16 -5.70 -2.01
C MET A 27 0.15 -7.10 -2.53
N GLU A 28 1.36 -7.32 -3.06
CA GLU A 28 1.79 -8.64 -3.53
C GLU A 28 1.77 -9.68 -2.40
N ARG A 29 2.20 -9.29 -1.20
CA ARG A 29 2.15 -10.15 -0.02
C ARG A 29 0.71 -10.52 0.36
N VAL A 30 -0.23 -9.56 0.33
CA VAL A 30 -1.67 -9.83 0.59
C VAL A 30 -2.22 -10.79 -0.46
N ASN A 31 -1.95 -10.50 -1.74
CA ASN A 31 -2.41 -11.33 -2.85
C ASN A 31 -1.86 -12.75 -2.79
N ARG A 32 -0.59 -12.92 -2.40
CA ARG A 32 0.01 -14.25 -2.22
C ARG A 32 -0.69 -15.04 -1.11
N GLU A 33 -1.03 -14.40 0.00
CA GLU A 33 -1.76 -15.05 1.10
C GLU A 33 -3.20 -15.41 0.71
N ILE A 34 -3.89 -14.55 -0.03
CA ILE A 34 -5.22 -14.86 -0.59
C ILE A 34 -5.13 -16.05 -1.56
N LYS A 35 -4.18 -16.04 -2.49
CA LYS A 35 -3.93 -17.15 -3.44
C LYS A 35 -3.63 -18.46 -2.72
N ARG A 36 -2.83 -18.43 -1.65
CA ARG A 36 -2.50 -19.62 -0.84
C ARG A 36 -3.75 -20.20 -0.18
N ARG A 37 -4.62 -19.36 0.39
CA ARG A 37 -5.84 -19.81 1.09
C ARG A 37 -6.92 -20.31 0.14
N THR A 38 -7.11 -19.63 -0.98
CA THR A 38 -8.06 -20.06 -2.02
C THR A 38 -7.63 -21.37 -2.68
N ARG A 39 -6.32 -21.57 -2.92
CA ARG A 39 -5.79 -22.83 -3.44
C ARG A 39 -6.07 -24.04 -2.54
N ALA A 40 -6.08 -23.86 -1.22
CA ALA A 40 -6.40 -24.95 -0.28
C ALA A 40 -7.87 -25.41 -0.36
N ILE A 41 -8.77 -24.55 -0.85
CA ILE A 41 -10.21 -24.84 -0.98
C ILE A 41 -10.52 -25.51 -2.32
N GLY A 42 -9.77 -25.16 -3.37
CA GLY A 42 -9.93 -25.75 -4.71
C GLY A 42 -11.11 -25.15 -5.48
N ALA A 43 -12.34 -25.31 -4.97
CA ALA A 43 -13.56 -24.79 -5.58
C ALA A 43 -14.50 -24.17 -4.55
N PHE A 44 -15.07 -23.01 -4.87
CA PHE A 44 -16.07 -22.35 -4.02
C PHE A 44 -17.48 -22.67 -4.51
N PRO A 45 -18.47 -22.77 -3.60
CA PRO A 45 -19.88 -22.94 -3.98
C PRO A 45 -20.42 -21.79 -4.85
N ASP A 46 -19.96 -20.57 -4.58
CA ASP A 46 -20.39 -19.34 -5.26
C ASP A 46 -19.36 -18.20 -5.07
N GLY A 47 -19.58 -17.07 -5.76
CA GLY A 47 -18.69 -15.90 -5.69
C GLY A 47 -18.71 -15.15 -4.36
N GLN A 48 -19.84 -15.13 -3.64
CA GLN A 48 -19.93 -14.55 -2.29
C GLN A 48 -19.13 -15.36 -1.28
N SER A 49 -19.16 -16.69 -1.36
CA SER A 49 -18.32 -17.56 -0.53
C SER A 49 -16.83 -17.26 -0.70
N ALA A 50 -16.37 -17.02 -1.94
CA ALA A 50 -15.00 -16.60 -2.22
C ALA A 50 -14.70 -15.19 -1.67
N LEU A 51 -15.62 -14.23 -1.89
CA LEU A 51 -15.51 -12.86 -1.41
C LEU A 51 -15.41 -12.81 0.12
N MET A 52 -16.22 -13.59 0.83
CA MET A 52 -16.22 -13.68 2.29
C MET A 52 -14.84 -14.10 2.83
N LEU A 53 -14.19 -15.07 2.20
CA LEU A 53 -12.85 -15.49 2.60
C LEU A 53 -11.82 -14.37 2.40
N VAL A 54 -11.88 -13.68 1.26
CA VAL A 54 -10.98 -12.56 0.98
C VAL A 54 -11.19 -11.45 2.01
N CYS A 55 -12.43 -11.04 2.25
CA CYS A 55 -12.79 -10.02 3.23
C CYS A 55 -12.37 -10.41 4.66
N ALA A 56 -12.62 -11.65 5.07
CA ALA A 56 -12.18 -12.16 6.36
C ALA A 56 -10.65 -12.09 6.48
N ARG A 57 -9.93 -12.41 5.40
CA ARG A 57 -8.46 -12.34 5.42
C ARG A 57 -7.95 -10.91 5.51
N LEU A 58 -8.53 -9.99 4.74
CA LEU A 58 -8.18 -8.57 4.77
C LEU A 58 -8.45 -7.96 6.15
N ARG A 59 -9.60 -8.27 6.76
CA ARG A 59 -9.94 -7.82 8.12
C ARG A 59 -8.91 -8.29 9.14
N HIS A 60 -8.49 -9.56 9.07
CA HIS A 60 -7.45 -10.08 9.95
C HIS A 60 -6.10 -9.39 9.73
N VAL A 61 -5.71 -9.12 8.48
CA VAL A 61 -4.47 -8.39 8.18
C VAL A 61 -4.51 -7.00 8.81
N ALA A 62 -5.62 -6.28 8.65
CA ALA A 62 -5.82 -4.95 9.23
C ALA A 62 -5.75 -4.95 10.76
N SER A 63 -6.27 -5.99 11.42
CA SER A 63 -6.24 -6.11 12.89
C SER A 63 -4.92 -6.68 13.44
N SER A 64 -4.00 -7.11 12.58
CA SER A 64 -2.73 -7.71 12.99
C SER A 64 -1.62 -6.66 13.10
N SER A 65 -0.47 -7.06 13.68
CA SER A 65 0.74 -6.23 13.70
C SER A 65 1.20 -5.76 12.32
N TRP A 66 0.82 -6.48 11.26
CA TRP A 66 1.09 -6.06 9.89
C TRP A 66 0.30 -4.81 9.50
N GLY A 67 -1.01 -4.78 9.79
CA GLY A 67 -1.88 -3.63 9.48
C GLY A 67 -1.57 -2.40 10.32
N MET A 68 -1.07 -2.58 11.55
CA MET A 68 -0.70 -1.48 12.44
C MET A 68 0.68 -0.87 12.14
N LYS A 69 1.49 -1.49 11.26
CA LYS A 69 2.86 -1.04 11.03
C LYS A 69 2.87 0.25 10.22
N LYS A 70 3.49 1.30 10.78
CA LYS A 70 3.71 2.58 10.11
C LYS A 70 4.98 2.49 9.27
N TYR A 71 4.82 2.57 7.96
CA TYR A 71 5.95 2.50 7.02
C TYR A 71 6.44 3.87 6.56
N LEU A 72 5.63 4.93 6.66
CA LEU A 72 6.02 6.28 6.29
C LEU A 72 6.17 7.15 7.54
N ASN A 73 7.20 7.98 7.57
CA ASN A 73 7.44 8.91 8.66
C ASN A 73 6.92 10.29 8.25
N MET A 74 5.82 10.71 8.87
CA MET A 74 5.18 11.99 8.55
C MET A 74 6.07 13.19 8.83
N ALA A 75 7.08 13.09 9.70
CA ALA A 75 8.00 14.19 9.95
C ALA A 75 8.75 14.64 8.68
N HIS A 76 9.13 13.71 7.80
CA HIS A 76 9.78 14.06 6.53
C HIS A 76 8.81 14.75 5.57
N LEU A 77 7.53 14.36 5.58
CA LEU A 77 6.52 14.99 4.74
C LEU A 77 6.22 16.41 5.20
N ASN A 78 5.97 16.58 6.50
CA ASN A 78 5.69 17.89 7.09
C ASN A 78 6.87 18.85 6.89
N TYR A 79 8.11 18.37 7.02
CA TYR A 79 9.29 19.21 6.77
C TYR A 79 9.35 19.73 5.34
N LEU A 80 9.04 18.89 4.34
CA LEU A 80 8.95 19.34 2.95
C LEU A 80 7.84 20.38 2.79
N GLU A 81 6.66 20.17 3.36
CA GLU A 81 5.55 21.13 3.28
C GLU A 81 5.90 22.49 3.91
N TYR A 82 6.60 22.50 5.05
CA TYR A 82 7.04 23.77 5.65
C TYR A 82 8.10 24.47 4.79
N THR A 83 9.06 23.72 4.25
CA THR A 83 10.13 24.29 3.41
C THR A 83 9.54 24.91 2.14
N THR A 84 8.58 24.25 1.49
CA THR A 84 7.94 24.78 0.29
C THR A 84 7.08 26.01 0.58
N LEU A 85 6.39 26.05 1.73
CA LEU A 85 5.63 27.23 2.14
C LEU A 85 6.54 28.43 2.43
N ASP A 86 7.68 28.22 3.09
CA ASP A 86 8.66 29.27 3.37
C ASP A 86 9.31 29.79 2.08
N GLU A 87 9.55 28.93 1.09
CA GLU A 87 10.06 29.33 -0.24
C GLU A 87 9.05 30.14 -1.06
N ILE A 88 7.74 29.88 -0.91
CA ILE A 88 6.68 30.64 -1.61
C ILE A 88 6.39 31.98 -0.92
N ALA A 89 6.60 32.06 0.40
CA ALA A 89 6.34 33.24 1.20
C ALA A 89 7.44 34.31 1.12
N ASN A 90 8.62 33.96 0.58
CA ASN A 90 9.77 34.85 0.33
C ASN A 90 9.89 35.24 -1.16
#